data_AF-A0A3E2C8T3-F1
#
_entry.id   AF-A0A3E2C8T3-F1
#
_cell.length_a   1.000
_cell.length_b   1.000
_cell.length_c   1.000
_cell.angle_alpha   90.00
_cell.angle_beta   90.00
_cell.angle_gamma   90.00
#
_symmetry.space_group_name_H-M   'P 1'
#
loop_
_entity.id
_entity.type
_entity.pdbx_description
1 polymer ?
#
loop_
_entity_poly.entity_id
_entity_poly.type
_entity_poly.pdbx_seq_one_letter_code
_entity_poly.pdbx_strand_id
1 'polypeptide(L)'
;MTMNVKHSSVFTNPEVLERLNKLEKSPQMQGKLNELKEGVKNNAFDPMRLIPLIPVVLIIGAVGNYLPSLDYSTYKYPLLIIIAFVVCFAGKFFVTNKVDVNTLYANNVLTPILNAILPGTVLENSEGIDDSIFNNLLPISSRYYSNKHIIFGDESKTEFSNMQAMHFSRTESGKTVKKTDFIGQVLLINTKTNINGHIRIVPVTGKNFMGQKLSGYYGKKTKEESEVQTESIEFNNSYSIFSTDDFYTKFVLDPSFIEILNNLQKRMRVCIYLDSEHIIAAFDSGRYILGSPGKSGIENLSLTREYARFRDVLAEYYEIISVIREKLQN
;
A
#
# COMPACT_ATOMS: atom_id res chain seq x y z
N MET A 1 -35.81 9.03 -13.94
CA MET A 1 -36.16 8.44 -12.63
C MET A 1 -35.68 7.00 -12.67
N THR A 2 -34.48 6.75 -12.15
CA THR A 2 -33.92 5.42 -11.87
C THR A 2 -32.79 5.69 -10.87
N MET A 3 -33.00 5.25 -9.63
CA MET A 3 -32.03 5.46 -8.55
C MET A 3 -30.80 4.60 -8.83
N ASN A 4 -29.70 5.27 -9.21
CA ASN A 4 -28.38 4.68 -9.29
C ASN A 4 -27.97 4.34 -7.85
N VAL A 5 -28.00 3.06 -7.48
CA VAL A 5 -27.34 2.61 -6.24
C VAL A 5 -25.86 2.81 -6.51
N LYS A 6 -25.31 3.94 -6.06
CA LYS A 6 -23.87 4.19 -6.14
C LYS A 6 -23.17 3.05 -5.40
N HIS A 7 -22.46 2.18 -6.10
CA HIS A 7 -21.68 1.11 -5.47
C HIS A 7 -20.67 1.66 -4.43
N SER A 8 -20.29 2.95 -4.54
CA SER A 8 -19.52 3.71 -3.56
C SER A 8 -20.24 4.02 -2.23
N SER A 9 -21.58 3.94 -2.18
CA SER A 9 -22.36 4.20 -0.96
C SER A 9 -22.19 3.11 0.10
N VAL A 10 -21.76 1.90 -0.30
CA VAL A 10 -21.49 0.80 0.64
C VAL A 10 -20.40 1.18 1.62
N PHE A 11 -19.32 1.79 1.13
CA PHE A 11 -18.19 2.23 1.94
C PHE A 11 -18.47 3.48 2.76
N THR A 12 -19.54 4.23 2.47
CA THR A 12 -19.87 5.48 3.17
C THR A 12 -21.17 5.38 3.98
N ASN A 13 -21.75 4.19 4.09
CA ASN A 13 -23.01 3.96 4.77
C ASN A 13 -22.91 4.36 6.27
N PRO A 14 -23.82 5.24 6.77
CA PRO A 14 -23.82 5.66 8.17
C PRO A 14 -24.03 4.50 9.15
N GLU A 15 -24.76 3.44 8.77
CA GLU A 15 -24.96 2.25 9.63
C GLU A 15 -23.64 1.55 9.96
N VAL A 16 -22.64 1.61 9.07
CA VAL A 16 -21.32 1.03 9.34
C VAL A 16 -20.67 1.72 10.54
N LEU A 17 -20.81 3.04 10.67
CA LEU A 17 -20.32 3.77 11.84
C LEU A 17 -20.99 3.30 13.12
N GLU A 18 -22.31 3.08 13.10
CA GLU A 18 -23.05 2.61 14.27
C GLU A 18 -22.60 1.20 14.68
N ARG A 19 -22.44 0.30 13.70
CA ARG A 19 -21.94 -1.07 13.92
C ARG A 19 -20.53 -1.05 14.52
N LEU A 20 -19.64 -0.21 13.99
CA LEU A 20 -18.27 -0.06 14.50
C LEU A 20 -18.24 0.55 15.90
N ASN A 21 -19.07 1.57 16.17
CA ASN A 21 -19.20 2.16 17.50
C ASN A 21 -19.68 1.14 18.53
N LYS A 22 -20.66 0.30 18.17
CA LYS A 22 -21.16 -0.78 19.05
C LYS A 22 -20.08 -1.84 19.27
N LEU A 23 -19.38 -2.25 18.21
CA LEU A 23 -18.30 -3.23 18.28
C LEU A 23 -17.14 -2.75 19.13
N GLU A 24 -16.72 -1.50 18.96
CA GLU A 24 -15.62 -0.89 19.70
C GLU A 24 -15.90 -0.83 21.20
N LYS A 25 -17.15 -0.58 21.60
CA LYS A 25 -17.56 -0.58 23.02
C LYS A 25 -17.54 -1.96 23.68
N SER A 26 -17.38 -3.05 22.92
CA SER A 26 -17.34 -4.39 23.49
C SER A 26 -16.03 -4.63 24.26
N PRO A 27 -16.06 -5.35 25.41
CA PRO A 27 -14.84 -5.65 26.17
C PRO A 27 -13.79 -6.42 25.35
N GLN A 28 -14.24 -7.31 24.47
CA GLN A 28 -13.37 -8.09 23.59
C GLN A 28 -12.60 -7.19 22.62
N MET A 29 -13.27 -6.21 22.00
CA MET A 29 -12.61 -5.29 21.08
C MET A 29 -11.66 -4.32 21.80
N GLN A 30 -12.06 -3.82 22.97
CA GLN A 30 -11.17 -2.99 23.80
C GLN A 30 -9.89 -3.75 24.18
N GLY A 31 -9.99 -5.04 24.53
CA GLY A 31 -8.82 -5.88 24.76
C GLY A 31 -7.89 -5.98 23.56
N LYS A 32 -8.45 -6.23 22.37
CA LYS A 32 -7.71 -6.28 21.10
C LYS A 32 -7.01 -4.97 20.73
N LEU A 33 -7.65 -3.83 20.98
CA LEU A 33 -7.05 -2.51 20.75
C LEU A 33 -5.94 -2.21 21.76
N ASN A 34 -6.11 -2.62 23.02
CA ASN A 34 -5.09 -2.47 24.06
C ASN A 34 -3.86 -3.33 23.78
N GLU A 35 -4.04 -4.58 23.35
CA GLU A 35 -2.94 -5.46 22.93
C GLU A 35 -2.11 -4.81 21.80
N LEU A 36 -2.77 -4.22 20.81
CA LEU A 36 -2.08 -3.52 19.74
C LEU A 36 -1.33 -2.27 20.25
N LYS A 37 -1.94 -1.49 21.15
CA LYS A 37 -1.29 -0.32 21.78
C LYS A 37 -0.03 -0.73 22.55
N GLU A 38 -0.11 -1.80 23.33
CA GLU A 38 1.03 -2.36 24.06
C GLU A 38 2.09 -2.92 23.11
N GLY A 39 1.70 -3.62 22.05
CA GLY A 39 2.62 -4.13 21.02
C GLY A 39 3.43 -3.01 20.36
N VAL A 40 2.79 -1.90 19.98
CA VAL A 40 3.49 -0.71 19.44
C VAL A 40 4.43 -0.09 20.48
N LYS A 41 4.00 0.01 21.74
CA LYS A 41 4.83 0.55 22.84
C LYS A 41 6.03 -0.35 23.14
N ASN A 42 5.87 -1.67 23.11
CA ASN A 42 6.94 -2.63 23.39
C ASN A 42 8.00 -2.65 22.28
N ASN A 43 7.57 -2.48 21.03
CA ASN A 43 8.43 -2.35 19.85
C ASN A 43 9.15 -1.00 19.78
N ALA A 44 8.71 0.00 20.54
CA ALA A 44 9.39 1.28 20.64
C ALA A 44 10.76 1.10 21.31
N PHE A 45 11.78 1.75 20.74
CA PHE A 45 13.00 2.02 21.49
C PHE A 45 12.65 2.90 22.70
N ASP A 46 12.94 2.39 23.89
CA ASP A 46 12.76 3.08 25.16
C ASP A 46 14.14 3.42 25.73
N PRO A 47 14.53 4.70 25.81
CA PRO A 47 15.82 5.10 26.35
C PRO A 47 16.00 4.72 27.83
N MET A 48 14.93 4.47 28.59
CA MET A 48 15.06 3.92 29.95
C MET A 48 15.74 2.55 29.97
N ARG A 49 15.65 1.78 28.88
CA ARG A 49 16.35 0.50 28.74
C ARG A 49 17.88 0.64 28.74
N LEU A 50 18.40 1.84 28.53
CA LEU A 50 19.83 2.13 28.61
C LEU A 50 20.29 2.56 30.01
N ILE A 51 19.37 2.88 30.93
CA ILE A 51 19.71 3.29 32.31
C ILE A 51 20.61 2.25 33.01
N PRO A 52 20.37 0.92 32.90
CA PRO A 52 21.24 -0.09 33.49
C PRO A 52 22.64 -0.17 32.85
N LEU A 53 22.84 0.41 31.66
CA LEU A 53 24.14 0.47 30.99
C LEU A 53 24.97 1.70 31.41
N ILE A 54 24.36 2.70 32.07
CA ILE A 54 25.06 3.89 32.56
C ILE A 54 26.24 3.53 33.49
N PRO A 55 26.09 2.61 34.50
CA PRO A 55 27.21 2.20 35.34
C PRO A 55 28.34 1.53 34.56
N VAL A 56 28.01 0.77 33.52
CA VAL A 56 28.99 0.09 32.66
C VAL A 56 29.82 1.09 31.87
N VAL A 57 29.17 2.10 31.28
CA VAL A 57 29.85 3.19 30.56
C VAL A 57 30.75 3.99 31.50
N LEU A 58 30.29 4.25 32.73
CA LEU A 58 31.09 4.93 33.76
C LEU A 58 32.33 4.12 34.18
N ILE A 59 32.20 2.81 34.35
CA ILE A 59 33.32 1.91 34.68
C ILE A 59 34.33 1.89 33.52
N ILE A 60 33.87 1.77 32.27
CA ILE A 60 34.75 1.81 31.08
C ILE A 60 35.49 3.15 30.99
N GLY A 61 34.80 4.28 31.21
CA GLY A 61 35.40 5.60 31.20
C GLY A 61 36.42 5.80 32.33
N ALA A 62 36.13 5.28 33.53
CA ALA A 62 37.08 5.30 34.64
C ALA A 62 38.32 4.47 34.34
N VAL A 63 38.15 3.21 33.89
CA VAL A 63 39.27 2.33 33.51
C VAL A 63 40.10 2.93 32.36
N GLY A 64 39.46 3.58 31.38
CA GLY A 64 40.09 4.29 30.26
C GLY A 64 40.99 5.46 30.67
N ASN A 65 40.63 6.18 31.74
CA ASN A 65 41.44 7.28 32.28
C ASN A 65 42.62 6.80 33.14
N TYR A 66 42.54 5.61 33.73
CA TYR A 66 43.64 4.98 34.48
C TYR A 66 44.55 4.09 33.61
N LEU A 67 44.21 3.91 32.32
CA LEU A 67 44.88 3.03 31.36
C LEU A 67 46.34 3.39 31.00
N PRO A 68 46.81 4.65 31.06
CA PRO A 68 48.21 4.96 30.75
C PRO A 68 49.24 4.38 31.74
N SER A 69 48.81 3.92 32.93
CA SER A 69 49.70 3.43 34.01
C SER A 69 49.46 1.96 34.41
N LEU A 70 48.59 1.24 33.69
CA LEU A 70 48.21 -0.13 34.02
C LEU A 70 49.07 -1.16 33.29
N ASP A 71 49.79 -2.00 34.06
CA ASP A 71 50.53 -3.16 33.54
C ASP A 71 49.55 -4.21 33.00
N TYR A 72 49.48 -4.31 31.67
CA TYR A 72 48.56 -5.18 30.94
C TYR A 72 48.65 -6.66 31.35
N SER A 73 49.81 -7.10 31.85
CA SER A 73 50.03 -8.50 32.24
C SER A 73 49.22 -8.91 33.48
N THR A 74 48.96 -7.98 34.41
CA THR A 74 48.30 -8.26 35.69
C THR A 74 46.77 -8.21 35.57
N TYR A 75 46.24 -7.38 34.68
CA TYR A 75 44.80 -7.06 34.62
C TYR A 75 44.06 -7.67 33.42
N LYS A 76 44.73 -8.49 32.60
CA LYS A 76 44.14 -9.16 31.43
C LYS A 76 42.90 -9.99 31.77
N TYR A 77 42.96 -10.80 32.83
CA TYR A 77 41.85 -11.70 33.21
C TYR A 77 40.66 -10.95 33.85
N PRO A 78 40.86 -9.99 34.80
CA PRO A 78 39.78 -9.15 35.30
C PRO A 78 39.04 -8.37 34.19
N LEU A 79 39.77 -7.81 33.22
CA LEU A 79 39.18 -7.07 32.11
C LEU A 79 38.31 -7.97 31.23
N LEU A 80 38.78 -9.20 30.94
CA LEU A 80 38.00 -10.18 30.17
C LEU A 80 36.73 -10.61 30.91
N ILE A 81 36.76 -10.73 32.24
CA ILE A 81 35.58 -11.06 33.06
C ILE A 81 34.56 -9.92 33.00
N ILE A 82 35.02 -8.66 33.12
CA ILE A 82 34.14 -7.48 33.00
C ILE A 82 33.52 -7.41 31.60
N ILE A 83 34.32 -7.60 30.55
CA ILE A 83 33.83 -7.61 29.15
C ILE A 83 32.82 -8.75 28.95
N ALA A 84 33.11 -9.96 29.43
CA ALA A 84 32.20 -11.10 29.32
C ALA A 84 30.88 -10.84 30.07
N PHE A 85 30.95 -10.26 31.27
CA PHE A 85 29.76 -9.89 32.04
C PHE A 85 28.91 -8.84 31.30
N VAL A 86 29.56 -7.80 30.75
CA VAL A 86 28.88 -6.77 29.94
C VAL A 86 28.26 -7.36 28.68
N VAL A 87 28.97 -8.22 27.95
CA VAL A 87 28.46 -8.87 26.72
C VAL A 87 27.28 -9.80 27.04
N CYS A 88 27.36 -10.61 28.09
CA CYS A 88 26.27 -11.51 28.49
C CYS A 88 25.05 -10.74 29.01
N PHE A 89 25.25 -9.66 29.76
CA PHE A 89 24.16 -8.86 30.34
C PHE A 89 23.51 -7.95 29.28
N ALA A 90 24.31 -7.27 28.46
CA ALA A 90 23.83 -6.48 27.33
C ALA A 90 23.12 -7.37 26.31
N GLY A 91 23.67 -8.56 26.00
CA GLY A 91 23.07 -9.53 25.09
C GLY A 91 21.63 -9.89 25.48
N LYS A 92 21.36 -10.12 26.77
CA LYS A 92 19.99 -10.37 27.27
C LYS A 92 19.06 -9.16 27.18
N PHE A 93 19.59 -7.94 27.23
CA PHE A 93 18.79 -6.70 27.14
C PHE A 93 18.45 -6.30 25.69
N PHE A 94 19.24 -6.75 24.72
CA PHE A 94 19.00 -6.51 23.29
C PHE A 94 18.11 -7.57 22.61
N VAL A 95 17.84 -8.70 23.27
CA VAL A 95 16.84 -9.68 22.79
C VAL A 95 15.44 -9.08 22.99
N THR A 96 14.94 -8.43 21.94
CA THR A 96 13.58 -7.93 21.89
C THR A 96 12.73 -8.88 21.04
N ASN A 97 11.80 -9.58 21.67
CA ASN A 97 10.71 -10.23 20.93
C ASN A 97 9.79 -9.12 20.42
N LYS A 98 10.09 -8.61 19.23
CA LYS A 98 9.21 -7.63 18.57
C LYS A 98 7.89 -8.30 18.27
N VAL A 99 6.81 -7.71 18.76
CA VAL A 99 5.45 -8.15 18.47
C VAL A 99 5.14 -7.79 17.02
N ASP A 100 4.45 -8.67 16.29
CA ASP A 100 4.02 -8.37 14.93
C ASP A 100 2.81 -7.41 14.93
N VAL A 101 3.11 -6.12 15.06
CA VAL A 101 2.13 -5.03 15.04
C VAL A 101 1.34 -4.99 13.74
N ASN A 102 1.93 -5.38 12.61
CA ASN A 102 1.25 -5.36 11.32
C ASN A 102 0.13 -6.39 11.25
N THR A 103 0.39 -7.59 11.78
CA THR A 103 -0.60 -8.66 11.88
C THR A 103 -1.66 -8.33 12.92
N LEU A 104 -1.28 -7.82 14.09
CA LEU A 104 -2.25 -7.35 15.09
C LEU A 104 -3.16 -6.27 14.53
N TYR A 105 -2.63 -5.27 13.83
CA TYR A 105 -3.43 -4.21 13.23
C TYR A 105 -4.38 -4.73 12.15
N ALA A 106 -3.93 -5.65 11.29
CA ALA A 106 -4.80 -6.30 10.31
C ALA A 106 -5.97 -7.05 10.97
N ASN A 107 -5.68 -7.85 11.98
CA ASN A 107 -6.68 -8.74 12.59
C ASN A 107 -7.61 -8.01 13.56
N ASN A 108 -7.08 -7.03 14.29
CA ASN A 108 -7.80 -6.35 15.37
C ASN A 108 -8.47 -5.05 14.92
N VAL A 109 -8.05 -4.45 13.79
CA VAL A 109 -8.58 -3.17 13.31
C VAL A 109 -9.15 -3.29 11.90
N LEU A 110 -8.33 -3.65 10.91
CA LEU A 110 -8.76 -3.65 9.52
C LEU A 110 -9.85 -4.70 9.24
N THR A 111 -9.64 -5.95 9.65
CA THR A 111 -10.59 -7.05 9.38
C THR A 111 -11.98 -6.78 9.96
N PRO A 112 -12.13 -6.31 11.21
CA PRO A 112 -13.42 -5.89 11.74
C PRO A 112 -14.08 -4.74 10.96
N ILE A 113 -13.30 -3.73 10.54
CA ILE A 113 -13.83 -2.61 9.76
C ILE A 113 -14.32 -3.09 8.40
N LEU A 114 -13.51 -3.85 7.69
CA LEU A 114 -13.82 -4.37 6.36
C LEU A 114 -15.04 -5.30 6.40
N ASN A 115 -15.16 -6.17 7.41
CA ASN A 115 -16.33 -7.02 7.58
C ASN A 115 -17.60 -6.25 7.99
N ALA A 116 -17.46 -5.11 8.66
CA ALA A 116 -18.61 -4.25 8.95
C ALA A 116 -19.14 -3.56 7.68
N ILE A 117 -18.26 -3.25 6.72
CA ILE A 117 -18.60 -2.67 5.41
C ILE A 117 -19.20 -3.74 4.50
N LEU A 118 -18.46 -4.83 4.27
CA LEU A 118 -18.81 -5.96 3.41
C LEU A 118 -18.58 -7.26 4.17
N PRO A 119 -19.63 -7.89 4.73
CA PRO A 119 -19.51 -9.17 5.42
C PRO A 119 -18.90 -10.25 4.53
N GLY A 120 -18.00 -11.06 5.08
CA GLY A 120 -17.29 -12.09 4.32
C GLY A 120 -16.04 -11.59 3.60
N THR A 121 -15.60 -10.35 3.88
CA THR A 121 -14.32 -9.83 3.40
C THR A 121 -13.16 -10.53 4.08
N VAL A 122 -12.20 -11.00 3.28
CA VAL A 122 -10.97 -11.66 3.72
C VAL A 122 -9.80 -10.70 3.56
N LEU A 123 -8.93 -10.62 4.57
CA LEU A 123 -7.70 -9.82 4.53
C LEU A 123 -6.50 -10.75 4.72
N GLU A 124 -5.66 -10.83 3.70
CA GLU A 124 -4.39 -11.52 3.72
C GLU A 124 -3.25 -10.50 3.86
N ASN A 125 -2.30 -10.79 4.76
CA ASN A 125 -1.17 -9.90 5.00
C ASN A 125 -0.03 -10.09 3.99
N SER A 126 -0.13 -11.09 3.10
CA SER A 126 0.82 -11.45 2.06
C SER A 126 0.49 -10.80 0.71
N GLU A 127 1.35 -11.09 -0.26
CA GLU A 127 1.08 -10.86 -1.68
C GLU A 127 -0.06 -11.79 -2.14
N GLY A 128 -0.91 -11.32 -3.04
CA GLY A 128 -2.07 -12.10 -3.48
C GLY A 128 -2.55 -11.86 -4.91
N ILE A 129 -2.31 -10.68 -5.50
CA ILE A 129 -2.55 -10.44 -6.93
C ILE A 129 -1.33 -10.92 -7.73
N ASP A 130 -1.56 -11.70 -8.79
CA ASP A 130 -0.52 -12.30 -9.62
C ASP A 130 0.42 -11.24 -10.25
N ASP A 131 1.73 -11.47 -10.15
CA ASP A 131 2.75 -10.56 -10.67
C ASP A 131 2.64 -10.28 -12.19
N SER A 132 2.15 -11.26 -12.95
CA SER A 132 1.97 -11.13 -14.41
C SER A 132 0.99 -10.02 -14.79
N ILE A 133 -0.01 -9.78 -13.95
CA ILE A 133 -1.01 -8.71 -14.12
C ILE A 133 -0.33 -7.33 -14.09
N PHE A 134 0.71 -7.17 -13.27
CA PHE A 134 1.34 -5.87 -13.07
C PHE A 134 2.13 -5.37 -14.29
N ASN A 135 2.61 -6.27 -15.15
CA ASN A 135 3.40 -5.87 -16.32
C ASN A 135 2.61 -5.00 -17.32
N ASN A 136 1.29 -5.17 -17.37
CA ASN A 136 0.41 -4.42 -18.28
C ASN A 136 -0.22 -3.18 -17.60
N LEU A 137 -0.10 -3.07 -16.29
CA LEU A 137 -0.79 -2.07 -15.47
C LEU A 137 0.16 -1.07 -14.78
N LEU A 138 1.31 -1.54 -14.29
CA LEU A 138 2.25 -0.73 -13.51
C LEU A 138 3.44 -0.26 -14.35
N PRO A 139 4.20 0.74 -13.88
CA PRO A 139 5.52 1.03 -14.42
C PRO A 139 6.40 -0.22 -14.46
N ILE A 140 7.06 -0.46 -15.60
CA ILE A 140 8.13 -1.42 -15.77
C ILE A 140 9.21 -1.09 -14.76
N SER A 141 9.28 -1.92 -13.72
CA SER A 141 10.17 -1.78 -12.59
C SER A 141 10.96 -3.07 -12.37
N SER A 142 12.04 -2.99 -11.61
CA SER A 142 12.85 -4.17 -11.30
C SER A 142 12.16 -5.10 -10.31
N ARG A 143 11.31 -4.56 -9.44
CA ARG A 143 10.58 -5.31 -8.41
C ARG A 143 9.21 -4.70 -8.14
N TYR A 144 8.27 -5.58 -7.89
CA TYR A 144 6.92 -5.29 -7.44
C TYR A 144 6.74 -5.84 -6.03
N TYR A 145 6.01 -5.13 -5.19
CA TYR A 145 5.70 -5.53 -3.82
C TYR A 145 4.26 -5.20 -3.53
N SER A 146 3.47 -6.23 -3.19
CA SER A 146 2.09 -6.06 -2.76
C SER A 146 1.95 -6.36 -1.26
N ASN A 147 0.98 -5.71 -0.61
CA ASN A 147 0.61 -6.06 0.76
C ASN A 147 -0.84 -5.68 1.06
N LYS A 148 -1.39 -6.27 2.13
CA LYS A 148 -2.78 -6.06 2.56
C LYS A 148 -3.74 -6.42 1.42
N HIS A 149 -3.59 -7.63 0.90
CA HIS A 149 -4.48 -8.17 -0.10
C HIS A 149 -5.84 -8.42 0.54
N ILE A 150 -6.87 -7.81 -0.02
CA ILE A 150 -8.25 -7.90 0.45
C ILE A 150 -9.06 -8.52 -0.66
N ILE A 151 -9.84 -9.53 -0.31
CA ILE A 151 -10.90 -10.08 -1.16
C ILE A 151 -12.22 -9.64 -0.54
N PHE A 152 -12.87 -8.66 -1.16
CA PHE A 152 -14.12 -8.12 -0.65
C PHE A 152 -15.25 -9.16 -0.68
N GLY A 153 -16.14 -9.06 0.31
CA GLY A 153 -17.32 -9.91 0.44
C GLY A 153 -18.44 -9.63 -0.56
N ASP A 154 -18.18 -8.91 -1.65
CA ASP A 154 -19.15 -8.63 -2.71
C ASP A 154 -19.32 -9.82 -3.67
N GLU A 155 -20.30 -9.72 -4.57
CA GLU A 155 -20.59 -10.76 -5.56
C GLU A 155 -19.42 -11.02 -6.52
N SER A 156 -18.69 -9.96 -6.88
CA SER A 156 -17.58 -10.01 -7.82
C SER A 156 -16.26 -10.44 -7.19
N LYS A 157 -16.23 -10.66 -5.86
CA LYS A 157 -15.01 -10.92 -5.09
C LYS A 157 -13.90 -9.95 -5.45
N THR A 158 -14.24 -8.66 -5.43
CA THR A 158 -13.33 -7.59 -5.82
C THR A 158 -12.07 -7.67 -4.96
N GLU A 159 -10.92 -7.67 -5.61
CA GLU A 159 -9.62 -7.73 -4.96
C GLU A 159 -9.02 -6.34 -4.84
N PHE A 160 -8.36 -6.08 -3.72
CA PHE A 160 -7.62 -4.84 -3.45
C PHE A 160 -6.26 -5.16 -2.85
N SER A 161 -5.23 -4.41 -3.22
CA SER A 161 -3.95 -4.47 -2.52
C SER A 161 -3.26 -3.11 -2.53
N ASN A 162 -2.50 -2.80 -1.47
CA ASN A 162 -1.46 -1.78 -1.61
C ASN A 162 -0.35 -2.34 -2.50
N MET A 163 0.30 -1.45 -3.23
CA MET A 163 1.27 -1.84 -4.24
C MET A 163 2.41 -0.83 -4.35
N GLN A 164 3.63 -1.34 -4.55
CA GLN A 164 4.82 -0.55 -4.81
C GLN A 164 5.65 -1.17 -5.93
N ALA A 165 6.01 -0.34 -6.91
CA ALA A 165 6.95 -0.70 -7.97
C ALA A 165 8.24 0.11 -7.78
N MET A 166 9.40 -0.55 -7.88
CA MET A 166 10.70 0.10 -7.71
C MET A 166 11.75 -0.44 -8.67
N HIS A 167 12.65 0.44 -9.09
CA HIS A 167 13.87 0.07 -9.79
C HIS A 167 15.12 0.52 -9.04
N PHE A 168 16.24 -0.10 -9.39
CA PHE A 168 17.55 0.24 -8.86
C PHE A 168 18.38 0.89 -9.95
N SER A 169 18.90 2.08 -9.68
CA SER A 169 19.83 2.80 -10.57
C SER A 169 21.19 2.93 -9.91
N ARG A 170 22.28 2.87 -10.68
CA ARG A 170 23.62 3.22 -10.17
C ARG A 170 23.90 4.69 -10.42
N THR A 171 24.40 5.38 -9.40
CA THR A 171 24.95 6.74 -9.56
C THR A 171 26.29 6.69 -10.28
N GLU A 172 26.76 7.84 -10.76
CA GLU A 172 28.11 7.98 -11.33
C GLU A 172 29.22 7.53 -10.35
N SER A 173 28.97 7.67 -9.04
CA SER A 173 29.84 7.17 -7.96
C SER A 173 29.74 5.65 -7.69
N GLY A 174 28.99 4.90 -8.51
CA GLY A 174 28.83 3.45 -8.39
C GLY A 174 27.85 2.98 -7.31
N LYS A 175 27.22 3.90 -6.57
CA LYS A 175 26.26 3.57 -5.51
C LYS A 175 24.92 3.17 -6.11
N THR A 176 24.38 2.03 -5.68
CA THR A 176 23.01 1.63 -6.01
C THR A 176 22.01 2.48 -5.23
N VAL A 177 21.11 3.14 -5.93
CA VAL A 177 20.02 3.94 -5.39
C VAL A 177 18.70 3.30 -5.79
N LYS A 178 17.84 3.06 -4.79
CA LYS A 178 16.45 2.63 -4.97
C LYS A 178 15.61 3.83 -5.39
N LYS A 179 14.84 3.69 -6.47
CA LYS A 179 13.87 4.66 -6.96
C LYS A 179 12.48 4.02 -6.96
N THR A 180 11.49 4.75 -6.46
CA THR A 180 10.10 4.30 -6.43
C THR A 180 9.39 4.84 -7.66
N ASP A 181 8.84 3.95 -8.48
CA ASP A 181 8.16 4.30 -9.74
C ASP A 181 6.66 4.44 -9.55
N PHE A 182 6.12 3.67 -8.61
CA PHE A 182 4.71 3.63 -8.23
C PHE A 182 4.60 3.34 -6.73
N ILE A 183 3.69 4.04 -6.05
CA ILE A 183 3.25 3.68 -4.70
C ILE A 183 1.77 4.03 -4.54
N GLY A 184 0.95 3.02 -4.29
CA GLY A 184 -0.48 3.21 -4.35
C GLY A 184 -1.27 1.94 -4.13
N GLN A 185 -2.40 1.84 -4.84
CA GLN A 185 -3.38 0.78 -4.69
C GLN A 185 -3.69 0.14 -6.03
N VAL A 186 -3.98 -1.16 -6.03
CA VAL A 186 -4.53 -1.88 -7.18
C VAL A 186 -5.88 -2.45 -6.78
N LEU A 187 -6.85 -2.32 -7.66
CA LEU A 187 -8.19 -2.91 -7.55
C LEU A 187 -8.41 -3.81 -8.78
N LEU A 188 -8.90 -5.02 -8.56
CA LEU A 188 -9.07 -6.07 -9.57
C LEU A 188 -10.45 -6.71 -9.41
N ILE A 189 -11.14 -6.93 -10.52
CA ILE A 189 -12.29 -7.83 -10.59
C ILE A 189 -12.00 -8.91 -11.63
N ASN A 190 -12.12 -10.17 -11.21
CA ASN A 190 -12.13 -11.31 -12.11
C ASN A 190 -13.56 -11.50 -12.62
N THR A 191 -13.82 -11.05 -13.84
CA THR A 191 -15.13 -11.16 -14.48
C THR A 191 -14.96 -11.29 -15.99
N LYS A 192 -15.75 -12.17 -16.59
CA LYS A 192 -15.89 -12.19 -18.04
C LYS A 192 -16.34 -10.83 -18.55
N THR A 193 -15.66 -10.34 -19.56
CA THR A 193 -16.02 -9.14 -20.32
C THR A 193 -16.24 -9.54 -21.77
N ASN A 194 -16.87 -8.64 -22.53
CA ASN A 194 -17.07 -8.85 -23.97
C ASN A 194 -15.87 -8.39 -24.83
N ILE A 195 -14.75 -8.00 -24.21
CA ILE A 195 -13.56 -7.51 -24.91
C ILE A 195 -12.88 -8.68 -25.62
N ASN A 196 -12.58 -8.51 -26.91
CA ASN A 196 -11.77 -9.44 -27.68
C ASN A 196 -10.31 -8.94 -27.74
N GLY A 197 -9.50 -9.35 -26.76
CA GLY A 197 -8.14 -8.87 -26.58
C GLY A 197 -8.03 -8.05 -25.30
N HIS A 198 -7.52 -6.81 -25.39
CA HIS A 198 -7.27 -5.96 -24.23
C HIS A 198 -7.26 -4.46 -24.55
N ILE A 199 -7.45 -3.67 -23.51
CA ILE A 199 -7.41 -2.21 -23.51
C ILE A 199 -6.51 -1.74 -22.37
N ARG A 200 -5.56 -0.86 -22.67
CA ARG A 200 -4.65 -0.22 -21.73
C ARG A 200 -4.82 1.29 -21.78
N ILE A 201 -5.23 1.88 -20.67
CA ILE A 201 -5.28 3.34 -20.50
C ILE A 201 -4.16 3.71 -19.54
N VAL A 202 -3.08 4.27 -20.07
CA VAL A 202 -1.84 4.53 -19.32
C VAL A 202 -1.58 6.03 -19.20
N PRO A 203 -1.09 6.53 -18.05
CA PRO A 203 -0.75 7.93 -17.89
C PRO A 203 0.39 8.35 -18.82
N VAL A 204 0.28 9.53 -19.43
CA VAL A 204 1.40 10.18 -20.11
C VAL A 204 2.30 10.79 -19.06
N THR A 205 3.55 10.33 -18.96
CA THR A 205 4.51 10.82 -17.96
C THR A 205 5.37 11.96 -18.47
N GLY A 206 5.25 12.32 -19.75
CA GLY A 206 5.98 13.42 -20.37
C GLY A 206 5.80 13.46 -21.88
N LYS A 207 6.50 14.38 -22.54
CA LYS A 207 6.62 14.44 -24.00
C LYS A 207 8.10 14.54 -24.36
N ASN A 208 8.51 13.93 -25.45
CA ASN A 208 9.89 14.10 -25.96
C ASN A 208 10.04 15.48 -26.64
N PHE A 209 11.28 15.82 -27.03
CA PHE A 209 11.58 17.09 -27.71
C PHE A 209 10.79 17.29 -29.03
N MET A 210 10.31 16.20 -29.64
CA MET A 210 9.47 16.22 -30.85
C MET A 210 7.97 16.24 -30.54
N GLY A 211 7.58 16.45 -29.27
CA GLY A 211 6.17 16.53 -28.83
C GLY A 211 5.44 15.20 -28.74
N GLN A 212 6.11 14.07 -29.01
CA GLN A 212 5.50 12.73 -28.92
C GLN A 212 5.29 12.36 -27.45
N LYS A 213 4.12 11.78 -27.15
CA LYS A 213 3.78 11.32 -25.80
C LYS A 213 4.78 10.25 -25.35
N LEU A 214 5.28 10.41 -24.13
CA LEU A 214 6.00 9.37 -23.43
C LEU A 214 5.02 8.76 -22.43
N SER A 215 4.58 7.54 -22.70
CA SER A 215 3.92 6.67 -21.72
C SER A 215 4.90 6.20 -20.62
N GLY A 216 6.15 6.66 -20.70
CA GLY A 216 7.18 6.49 -19.69
C GLY A 216 7.48 5.02 -19.43
N TYR A 217 7.38 4.66 -18.16
CA TYR A 217 7.65 3.33 -17.68
C TYR A 217 6.45 2.38 -17.86
N TYR A 218 5.25 2.82 -18.26
CA TYR A 218 4.04 1.96 -18.41
C TYR A 218 4.02 1.10 -19.68
N GLY A 219 5.19 0.80 -20.25
CA GLY A 219 5.31 0.07 -21.50
C GLY A 219 4.96 0.91 -22.74
N LYS A 220 5.53 0.52 -23.88
CA LYS A 220 5.22 1.11 -25.18
C LYS A 220 4.05 0.37 -25.82
N LYS A 221 3.46 0.96 -26.85
CA LYS A 221 2.52 0.29 -27.73
C LYS A 221 3.15 -0.98 -28.33
N THR A 222 2.46 -2.11 -28.26
CA THR A 222 2.90 -3.35 -28.92
C THR A 222 2.61 -3.29 -30.43
N LYS A 223 3.01 -4.32 -31.18
CA LYS A 223 2.74 -4.40 -32.62
C LYS A 223 1.26 -4.66 -32.94
N GLU A 224 0.56 -5.31 -32.01
CA GLU A 224 -0.84 -5.71 -32.16
C GLU A 224 -1.78 -4.59 -31.72
N GLU A 225 -1.30 -3.66 -30.89
CA GLU A 225 -2.08 -2.53 -30.39
C GLU A 225 -2.17 -1.36 -31.40
N SER A 226 -3.40 -0.84 -31.54
CA SER A 226 -3.66 0.50 -32.05
C SER A 226 -3.50 1.53 -30.91
N GLU A 227 -3.11 2.78 -31.24
CA GLU A 227 -3.28 3.87 -30.27
C GLU A 227 -4.57 4.61 -30.62
N VAL A 228 -5.52 4.61 -29.70
CA VAL A 228 -6.82 5.24 -29.90
C VAL A 228 -6.76 6.69 -29.42
N GLN A 229 -7.36 7.61 -30.18
CA GLN A 229 -7.57 8.99 -29.73
C GLN A 229 -9.06 9.21 -29.46
N THR A 230 -9.35 9.96 -28.41
CA THR A 230 -10.70 10.44 -28.09
C THR A 230 -10.94 11.83 -28.69
N GLU A 231 -12.15 12.36 -28.58
CA GLU A 231 -12.44 13.76 -28.94
C GLU A 231 -11.87 14.76 -27.92
N SER A 232 -11.53 14.30 -26.71
CA SER A 232 -11.00 15.14 -25.65
C SER A 232 -9.49 15.35 -25.79
N ILE A 233 -9.09 16.55 -26.19
CA ILE A 233 -7.68 16.96 -26.27
C ILE A 233 -7.00 16.88 -24.90
N GLU A 234 -7.70 17.27 -23.83
CA GLU A 234 -7.19 17.17 -22.45
C GLU A 234 -6.89 15.70 -22.11
N PHE A 235 -7.84 14.80 -22.36
CA PHE A 235 -7.68 13.38 -22.07
C PHE A 235 -6.53 12.77 -22.86
N ASN A 236 -6.47 13.03 -24.17
CA ASN A 236 -5.40 12.56 -25.02
C ASN A 236 -4.03 13.12 -24.60
N ASN A 237 -3.95 14.31 -23.99
CA ASN A 237 -2.69 14.83 -23.47
C ASN A 237 -2.26 14.16 -22.16
N SER A 238 -3.23 13.72 -21.36
CA SER A 238 -3.02 13.09 -20.05
C SER A 238 -2.84 11.57 -20.11
N TYR A 239 -3.42 10.93 -21.13
CA TYR A 239 -3.44 9.47 -21.30
C TYR A 239 -3.05 9.02 -22.72
N SER A 240 -2.39 7.88 -22.79
CA SER A 240 -2.26 7.08 -24.00
C SER A 240 -3.19 5.87 -23.86
N ILE A 241 -3.94 5.58 -24.92
CA ILE A 241 -4.88 4.45 -24.96
C ILE A 241 -4.35 3.46 -25.99
N PHE A 242 -3.96 2.28 -25.55
CA PHE A 242 -3.51 1.19 -26.42
C PHE A 242 -4.55 0.08 -26.40
N SER A 243 -4.94 -0.39 -27.58
CA SER A 243 -6.04 -1.35 -27.66
C SER A 243 -5.86 -2.35 -28.80
N THR A 244 -6.35 -3.56 -28.58
CA THR A 244 -6.59 -4.55 -29.64
C THR A 244 -8.08 -4.66 -30.01
N ASP A 245 -8.95 -3.93 -29.29
CA ASP A 245 -10.41 -3.88 -29.50
C ASP A 245 -10.90 -2.42 -29.55
N ASP A 246 -10.87 -1.84 -30.74
CA ASP A 246 -11.27 -0.44 -30.98
C ASP A 246 -12.74 -0.16 -30.62
N PHE A 247 -13.63 -1.16 -30.75
CA PHE A 247 -15.05 -0.99 -30.48
C PHE A 247 -15.32 -0.79 -28.99
N TYR A 248 -14.89 -1.75 -28.16
CA TYR A 248 -15.07 -1.64 -26.71
C TYR A 248 -14.26 -0.51 -26.10
N THR A 249 -13.14 -0.13 -26.71
CA THR A 249 -12.37 1.05 -26.28
C THR A 249 -13.19 2.33 -26.36
N LYS A 250 -13.87 2.57 -27.49
CA LYS A 250 -14.73 3.76 -27.65
C LYS A 250 -15.98 3.68 -26.78
N PHE A 251 -16.49 2.48 -26.55
CA PHE A 251 -17.64 2.25 -25.70
C PHE A 251 -17.34 2.54 -24.22
N VAL A 252 -16.18 2.11 -23.72
CA VAL A 252 -15.72 2.39 -22.35
C VAL A 252 -15.36 3.86 -22.18
N LEU A 253 -14.65 4.45 -23.15
CA LEU A 253 -14.19 5.85 -23.13
C LEU A 253 -15.27 6.83 -23.60
N ASP A 254 -16.44 6.77 -22.97
CA ASP A 254 -17.48 7.78 -23.18
C ASP A 254 -17.12 9.12 -22.49
N PRO A 255 -17.84 10.23 -22.80
CA PRO A 255 -17.55 11.53 -22.22
C PRO A 255 -17.58 11.54 -20.69
N SER A 256 -18.48 10.76 -20.07
CA SER A 256 -18.62 10.71 -18.61
C SER A 256 -17.41 10.05 -17.95
N PHE A 257 -16.93 8.93 -18.51
CA PHE A 257 -15.78 8.22 -17.96
C PHE A 257 -14.48 9.00 -18.18
N ILE A 258 -14.34 9.66 -19.34
CA ILE A 258 -13.24 10.59 -19.62
C ILE A 258 -13.17 11.70 -18.59
N GLU A 259 -14.30 12.33 -18.23
CA GLU A 259 -14.34 13.40 -17.24
C GLU A 259 -13.89 12.92 -15.86
N ILE A 260 -14.34 11.74 -15.44
CA ILE A 260 -13.93 11.12 -14.18
C ILE A 260 -12.41 10.93 -14.14
N LEU A 261 -11.82 10.36 -15.19
CA LEU A 261 -10.38 10.12 -15.26
C LEU A 261 -9.56 11.42 -15.35
N ASN A 262 -10.05 12.44 -16.05
CA ASN A 262 -9.42 13.78 -16.06
C ASN A 262 -9.41 14.40 -14.66
N ASN A 263 -10.51 14.28 -13.91
CA ASN A 263 -10.59 14.79 -12.55
C ASN A 263 -9.68 14.01 -11.57
N LEU A 264 -9.55 12.70 -11.74
CA LEU A 264 -8.59 11.89 -10.97
C LEU A 264 -7.14 12.26 -11.30
N GLN A 265 -6.82 12.45 -12.58
CA GLN A 265 -5.47 12.77 -13.05
C GLN A 265 -4.90 14.05 -12.44
N LYS A 266 -5.76 15.02 -12.10
CA LYS A 266 -5.37 16.25 -11.38
C LYS A 266 -4.77 15.98 -9.99
N ARG A 267 -5.03 14.82 -9.38
CA ARG A 267 -4.61 14.47 -8.02
C ARG A 267 -3.70 13.25 -7.95
N MET A 268 -3.88 12.27 -8.84
CA MET A 268 -3.08 11.05 -8.89
C MET A 268 -3.08 10.44 -10.29
N ARG A 269 -2.02 9.69 -10.64
CA ARG A 269 -2.00 8.93 -11.89
C ARG A 269 -2.87 7.68 -11.71
N VAL A 270 -3.67 7.36 -12.73
CA VAL A 270 -4.50 6.16 -12.75
C VAL A 270 -4.16 5.34 -13.98
N CYS A 271 -3.93 4.04 -13.83
CA CYS A 271 -3.76 3.13 -14.96
C CYS A 271 -4.93 2.15 -14.97
N ILE A 272 -5.46 1.85 -16.14
CA ILE A 272 -6.53 0.86 -16.30
C ILE A 272 -6.11 -0.17 -17.33
N TYR A 273 -6.31 -1.43 -16.99
CA TYR A 273 -6.14 -2.57 -17.88
C TYR A 273 -7.43 -3.39 -17.89
N LEU A 274 -7.93 -3.68 -19.08
CA LEU A 274 -9.15 -4.44 -19.31
C LEU A 274 -8.84 -5.55 -20.33
N ASP A 275 -9.29 -6.77 -20.07
CA ASP A 275 -9.25 -7.86 -21.04
C ASP A 275 -10.53 -8.71 -20.94
N SER A 276 -10.55 -9.87 -21.59
CA SER A 276 -11.71 -10.76 -21.63
C SER A 276 -12.13 -11.30 -20.25
N GLU A 277 -11.27 -11.28 -19.24
CA GLU A 277 -11.51 -11.90 -17.92
C GLU A 277 -11.24 -10.96 -16.73
N HIS A 278 -10.66 -9.78 -16.97
CA HIS A 278 -10.22 -8.89 -15.90
C HIS A 278 -10.60 -7.43 -16.14
N ILE A 279 -11.01 -6.77 -15.06
CA ILE A 279 -11.11 -5.31 -14.96
C ILE A 279 -10.16 -4.85 -13.86
N ILE A 280 -9.15 -4.05 -14.21
CA ILE A 280 -8.06 -3.72 -13.28
C ILE A 280 -7.77 -2.23 -13.32
N ALA A 281 -7.65 -1.62 -12.14
CA ALA A 281 -7.27 -0.23 -11.98
C ALA A 281 -6.14 -0.08 -10.95
N ALA A 282 -5.09 0.66 -11.31
CA ALA A 282 -4.01 1.04 -10.42
C ALA A 282 -4.05 2.54 -10.15
N PHE A 283 -4.03 2.92 -8.87
CA PHE A 283 -4.11 4.29 -8.39
C PHE A 283 -2.79 4.67 -7.73
N ASP A 284 -1.99 5.50 -8.38
CA ASP A 284 -0.71 5.97 -7.86
C ASP A 284 -0.89 7.14 -6.89
N SER A 285 -1.42 6.83 -5.71
CA SER A 285 -1.81 7.82 -4.70
C SER A 285 -0.63 8.39 -3.90
N GLY A 286 0.59 7.90 -4.12
CA GLY A 286 1.79 8.35 -3.40
C GLY A 286 1.98 7.68 -2.04
N ARG A 287 1.06 6.81 -1.60
CA ARG A 287 1.06 6.25 -0.24
C ARG A 287 0.30 4.93 -0.13
N TYR A 288 0.55 4.18 0.94
CA TYR A 288 -0.32 3.08 1.37
C TYR A 288 -1.47 3.63 2.22
N ILE A 289 -2.71 3.21 1.96
CA ILE A 289 -3.88 3.70 2.70
C ILE A 289 -4.25 2.81 3.90
N LEU A 290 -3.83 1.54 3.88
CA LEU A 290 -4.08 0.54 4.95
C LEU A 290 -2.84 0.21 5.80
N GLY A 291 -1.95 1.19 5.98
CA GLY A 291 -0.78 1.04 6.84
C GLY A 291 -1.13 1.05 8.34
N SER A 292 -0.39 0.27 9.13
CA SER A 292 -0.48 0.32 10.60
C SER A 292 -0.05 1.69 11.11
N PRO A 293 -0.71 2.25 12.15
CA PRO A 293 -0.32 3.52 12.72
C PRO A 293 1.06 3.43 13.39
N GLY A 294 1.83 4.51 13.30
CA GLY A 294 3.03 4.71 14.11
C GLY A 294 2.70 5.07 15.56
N LYS A 295 3.73 5.37 16.37
CA LYS A 295 3.58 5.69 17.79
C LYS A 295 2.57 6.80 18.09
N SER A 296 2.59 7.89 17.33
CA SER A 296 1.66 9.01 17.53
C SER A 296 0.22 8.69 17.11
N GLY A 297 0.04 7.74 16.18
CA GLY A 297 -1.27 7.33 15.70
C GLY A 297 -1.97 6.35 16.64
N ILE A 298 -1.21 5.57 17.42
CA ILE A 298 -1.77 4.47 18.20
C ILE A 298 -2.55 4.92 19.45
N GLU A 299 -2.19 6.06 20.03
CA GLU A 299 -2.84 6.58 21.24
C GLU A 299 -4.32 6.89 21.00
N ASN A 300 -4.62 7.44 19.82
CA ASN A 300 -5.97 7.80 19.41
C ASN A 300 -6.61 6.78 18.47
N LEU A 301 -6.12 5.53 18.49
CA LEU A 301 -6.67 4.46 17.67
C LEU A 301 -8.11 4.14 18.09
N SER A 302 -9.02 4.23 17.13
CA SER A 302 -10.40 3.74 17.21
C SER A 302 -10.80 3.14 15.87
N LEU A 303 -11.78 2.22 15.88
CA LEU A 303 -12.28 1.61 14.63
C LEU A 303 -12.93 2.67 13.74
N THR A 304 -13.68 3.59 14.35
CA THR A 304 -14.38 4.67 13.61
C THR A 304 -13.43 5.66 12.97
N ARG A 305 -12.35 6.03 13.66
CA ARG A 305 -11.33 6.94 13.12
C ARG A 305 -10.57 6.30 11.97
N GLU A 306 -10.20 5.03 12.12
CA GLU A 306 -9.49 4.30 11.07
C GLU A 306 -10.38 4.07 9.86
N TYR A 307 -11.65 3.73 10.06
CA TYR A 307 -12.64 3.67 8.98
C TYR A 307 -12.76 5.02 8.24
N ALA A 308 -12.92 6.12 8.97
CA ALA A 308 -13.02 7.46 8.38
C ALA A 308 -11.78 7.84 7.55
N ARG A 309 -10.60 7.27 7.86
CA ARG A 309 -9.34 7.55 7.16
C ARG A 309 -9.34 7.06 5.71
N PHE A 310 -9.98 5.93 5.43
CA PHE A 310 -9.89 5.27 4.12
C PHE A 310 -11.22 5.06 3.40
N ARG A 311 -12.37 5.22 4.09
CA ARG A 311 -13.68 4.90 3.51
C ARG A 311 -13.98 5.67 2.22
N ASP A 312 -13.65 6.96 2.17
CA ASP A 312 -13.98 7.80 1.01
C ASP A 312 -13.06 7.46 -0.18
N VAL A 313 -11.82 7.05 0.12
CA VAL A 313 -10.86 6.59 -0.90
C VAL A 313 -11.30 5.24 -1.49
N LEU A 314 -11.71 4.28 -0.64
CA LEU A 314 -12.24 3.01 -1.11
C LEU A 314 -13.52 3.21 -1.93
N ALA A 315 -14.42 4.09 -1.47
CA ALA A 315 -15.64 4.45 -2.18
C ALA A 315 -15.34 4.97 -3.59
N GLU A 316 -14.40 5.91 -3.72
CA GLU A 316 -13.97 6.47 -5.00
C GLU A 316 -13.37 5.42 -5.93
N TYR A 317 -12.45 4.57 -5.43
CA TYR A 317 -11.82 3.53 -6.26
C TYR A 317 -12.82 2.49 -6.74
N TYR A 318 -13.78 2.13 -5.90
CA TYR A 318 -14.82 1.18 -6.24
C TYR A 318 -15.80 1.74 -7.28
N GLU A 319 -16.10 3.04 -7.24
CA GLU A 319 -16.94 3.71 -8.24
C GLU A 319 -16.34 3.58 -9.65
N ILE A 320 -15.03 3.74 -9.79
CA ILE A 320 -14.34 3.62 -11.07
C ILE A 320 -14.53 2.24 -11.69
N ILE A 321 -14.27 1.18 -10.92
CA ILE A 321 -14.39 -0.17 -11.44
C ILE A 321 -15.86 -0.53 -11.70
N SER A 322 -16.80 -0.06 -10.87
CA SER A 322 -18.24 -0.26 -11.09
C SER A 322 -18.69 0.32 -12.43
N VAL A 323 -18.31 1.56 -12.72
CA VAL A 323 -18.66 2.24 -13.98
C VAL A 323 -18.13 1.47 -15.19
N ILE A 324 -16.91 0.94 -15.12
CA ILE A 324 -16.34 0.11 -16.21
C ILE A 324 -17.13 -1.20 -16.34
N ARG A 325 -17.40 -1.87 -15.22
CA ARG A 325 -18.10 -3.15 -15.20
C ARG A 325 -19.51 -3.03 -15.79
N GLU A 326 -20.27 -2.01 -15.38
CA GLU A 326 -21.62 -1.73 -15.89
C GLU A 326 -21.63 -1.53 -17.41
N LYS A 327 -20.56 -0.95 -17.97
CA LYS A 327 -20.40 -0.82 -19.42
C LYS A 327 -20.11 -2.19 -20.05
N LEU A 328 -19.16 -2.95 -19.52
CA LEU A 328 -18.70 -4.18 -20.17
C LEU A 328 -19.65 -5.38 -20.03
N GLN A 329 -20.67 -5.30 -19.17
CA GLN A 329 -21.67 -6.37 -18.96
C GLN A 329 -23.01 -6.12 -19.66
N ASN A 330 -23.23 -4.92 -20.22
CA ASN A 330 -24.43 -4.56 -20.99
C ASN A 330 -24.18 -4.60 -22.50
#